data_AF-A0A1Y4AZV6-F1
#
_entry.id   AF-A0A1Y4AZV6-F1
#
_cell.length_a   1.000
_cell.length_b   1.000
_cell.length_c   1.000
_cell.angle_alpha   90.00
_cell.angle_beta   90.00
_cell.angle_gamma   90.00
#
_symmetry.space_group_name_H-M   'P 1'
#
loop_
_entity.id
_entity.type
_entity.pdbx_description
1 polymer ?
#
loop_
_entity_poly.entity_id
_entity_poly.type
_entity_poly.pdbx_seq_one_letter_code
_entity_poly.pdbx_strand_id
1 'polypeptide(L)'
;MKKRTVKDFVALYAPEDEEKLVLIQDGVSADKTFLDTFWAAHTHALAMADVQTGQAISGRCCLSWPLTDKERDAGDYSKRFTKGQIYRIKARGWKGDALYEPQWYVTEVLEEGVPCP
;
A
#
# COMPACT_ATOMS: atom_id res chain seq x y z
N MET A 1 -11.98 -24.18 8.81
CA MET A 1 -11.81 -22.71 8.90
C MET A 1 -12.05 -22.11 7.52
N LYS A 2 -12.78 -21.00 7.42
CA LYS A 2 -13.00 -20.30 6.15
C LYS A 2 -11.73 -19.54 5.77
N LYS A 3 -11.26 -19.67 4.52
CA LYS A 3 -10.14 -18.87 4.02
C LYS A 3 -10.58 -17.44 3.73
N ARG A 4 -9.70 -16.47 4.01
CA ARG A 4 -9.85 -15.06 3.68
C ARG A 4 -9.58 -14.85 2.19
N THR A 5 -10.38 -13.99 1.59
CA THR A 5 -10.35 -13.62 0.18
C THR A 5 -9.87 -12.18 0.01
N VAL A 6 -9.63 -11.76 -1.23
CA VAL A 6 -9.35 -10.34 -1.53
C VAL A 6 -10.47 -9.43 -1.02
N LYS A 7 -11.73 -9.88 -1.05
CA LYS A 7 -12.85 -9.10 -0.49
C LYS A 7 -12.69 -8.89 1.02
N ASP A 8 -12.23 -9.90 1.73
CA ASP A 8 -11.96 -9.79 3.16
C ASP A 8 -10.78 -8.85 3.45
N PHE A 9 -9.75 -8.82 2.59
CA PHE A 9 -8.66 -7.82 2.66
C PHE A 9 -9.18 -6.40 2.46
N VAL A 10 -9.93 -6.15 1.39
CA VAL A 10 -10.45 -4.81 1.06
C VAL A 10 -11.39 -4.31 2.16
N ALA A 11 -12.16 -5.19 2.80
CA ALA A 11 -13.07 -4.84 3.88
C ALA A 11 -12.38 -4.20 5.11
N LEU A 12 -11.07 -4.44 5.28
CA LEU A 12 -10.27 -3.87 6.38
C LEU A 12 -9.96 -2.38 6.21
N TYR A 13 -10.14 -1.83 5.01
CA TYR A 13 -9.79 -0.45 4.67
C TYR A 13 -11.04 0.38 4.37
N ALA A 14 -10.90 1.71 4.43
CA ALA A 14 -11.89 2.70 4.05
C ALA A 14 -12.43 2.41 2.63
N PRO A 15 -13.74 2.64 2.36
CA PRO A 15 -14.28 2.48 1.02
C PRO A 15 -13.77 3.54 0.03
N GLU A 16 -13.50 4.75 0.50
CA GLU A 16 -13.08 5.90 -0.30
C GLU A 16 -11.57 5.93 -0.51
N ASP A 17 -11.17 6.20 -1.74
CA ASP A 17 -9.76 6.43 -2.10
C ASP A 17 -9.36 7.88 -1.81
N GLU A 18 -8.20 8.05 -1.19
CA GLU A 18 -7.55 9.33 -0.95
C GLU A 18 -6.29 9.44 -1.81
N GLU A 19 -6.01 10.63 -2.33
CA GLU A 19 -4.77 10.89 -3.07
C GLU A 19 -3.64 11.29 -2.12
N LYS A 20 -2.56 10.50 -2.16
CA LYS A 20 -1.40 10.67 -1.28
C LYS A 20 -0.11 10.79 -2.08
N LEU A 21 0.81 11.62 -1.59
CA LEU A 21 2.23 11.55 -1.95
C LEU A 21 2.94 10.65 -0.96
N VAL A 22 3.74 9.71 -1.44
CA VAL A 22 4.49 8.77 -0.60
C VAL A 22 5.95 8.74 -0.99
N LEU A 23 6.85 8.83 -0.02
CA LEU A 23 8.30 8.64 -0.22
C LEU A 23 8.67 7.21 0.16
N ILE A 24 9.06 6.38 -0.81
CA ILE A 24 9.31 4.95 -0.60
C ILE A 24 10.63 4.72 0.14
N GLN A 25 10.60 3.94 1.21
CA GLN A 25 11.75 3.65 2.06
C GLN A 25 12.44 2.34 1.70
N ASP A 26 11.64 1.31 1.40
CA ASP A 26 12.10 -0.08 1.29
C ASP A 26 11.72 -0.68 -0.07
N GLY A 27 12.19 -1.90 -0.35
CA GLY A 27 11.72 -2.67 -1.50
C GLY A 27 10.28 -3.18 -1.30
N VAL A 28 9.77 -3.87 -2.31
CA VAL A 28 8.46 -4.53 -2.23
C VAL A 28 8.67 -6.02 -1.98
N SER A 29 7.97 -6.57 -0.99
CA SER A 29 7.86 -8.01 -0.71
C SER A 29 6.42 -8.47 -0.84
N ALA A 30 6.20 -9.77 -0.96
CA ALA A 30 4.87 -10.36 -0.92
C ALA A 30 4.86 -11.64 -0.07
N ASP A 31 3.81 -11.79 0.71
CA ASP A 31 3.55 -12.97 1.53
C ASP A 31 2.11 -13.48 1.36
N LYS A 32 1.88 -14.73 1.75
CA LYS A 32 0.57 -15.38 1.72
C LYS A 32 0.45 -16.28 2.92
N THR A 33 -0.49 -15.98 3.82
CA THR A 33 -0.71 -16.85 4.98
C THR A 33 -1.52 -18.08 4.56
N PHE A 34 -1.45 -19.15 5.36
CA PHE A 34 -2.25 -20.37 5.11
C PHE A 34 -3.77 -20.10 5.08
N LEU A 35 -4.21 -19.04 5.75
CA LEU A 35 -5.61 -18.63 5.81
C LEU A 35 -6.04 -17.78 4.60
N ASP A 36 -5.12 -17.35 3.73
CA ASP A 36 -5.42 -16.47 2.61
C ASP A 36 -5.52 -17.22 1.27
N THR A 37 -6.43 -16.75 0.42
CA THR A 37 -6.50 -17.18 -0.99
C THR A 37 -5.70 -16.27 -1.92
N PHE A 38 -5.14 -15.18 -1.43
CA PHE A 38 -4.43 -14.14 -2.18
C PHE A 38 -3.04 -13.91 -1.58
N TRP A 39 -2.15 -13.26 -2.34
CA TRP A 39 -0.89 -12.75 -1.82
C TRP A 39 -1.05 -11.29 -1.40
N ALA A 40 -0.45 -10.86 -0.30
CA ALA A 40 -0.37 -9.46 0.08
C ALA A 40 1.03 -8.95 -0.25
N ALA A 41 1.14 -8.05 -1.23
CA ALA A 41 2.36 -7.29 -1.43
C ALA A 41 2.39 -6.10 -0.48
N HIS A 42 3.57 -5.76 0.00
CA HIS A 42 3.78 -4.65 0.90
C HIS A 42 5.13 -3.96 0.68
N THR A 43 5.14 -2.67 0.96
CA THR A 43 6.35 -1.85 1.08
C THR A 43 6.14 -0.80 2.17
N HIS A 44 7.21 -0.15 2.58
CA HIS A 44 7.17 0.92 3.56
C HIS A 44 7.51 2.25 2.92
N ALA A 45 6.73 3.27 3.24
CA ALA A 45 7.06 4.65 2.96
C ALA A 45 7.56 5.34 4.24
N LEU A 46 8.53 6.24 4.07
CA LEU A 46 9.16 7.02 5.13
C LEU A 46 8.28 8.19 5.59
N ALA A 47 7.51 8.73 4.66
CA ALA A 47 6.57 9.82 4.86
C ALA A 47 5.42 9.71 3.87
N MET A 48 4.27 10.24 4.26
CA MET A 48 3.10 10.37 3.41
C MET A 48 2.49 11.76 3.59
N ALA A 49 2.04 12.38 2.50
CA ALA A 49 1.31 13.64 2.56
C ALA A 49 -0.01 13.53 1.81
N ASP A 50 -1.04 14.17 2.36
CA ASP A 50 -2.31 14.33 1.66
C ASP A 50 -2.19 15.38 0.56
N VAL A 51 -2.58 15.03 -0.67
CA VAL A 51 -2.43 15.91 -1.84
C VAL A 51 -3.33 17.13 -1.76
N GLN A 52 -4.51 17.01 -1.14
CA GLN A 52 -5.50 18.09 -1.11
C GLN A 52 -5.23 19.10 0.00
N THR A 53 -4.90 18.60 1.19
CA THR A 53 -4.72 19.41 2.41
C THR A 53 -3.26 19.77 2.67
N GLY A 54 -2.31 19.07 2.06
CA GLY A 54 -0.88 19.20 2.32
C GLY A 54 -0.44 18.66 3.69
N GLN A 55 -1.33 18.03 4.46
CA GLN A 55 -0.99 17.49 5.77
C GLN A 55 -0.05 16.28 5.61
N ALA A 56 1.11 16.35 6.24
CA ALA A 56 2.11 15.28 6.22
C ALA A 56 2.08 14.43 7.49
N ILE A 57 2.19 13.13 7.30
CA ILE A 57 2.50 12.14 8.31
C ILE A 57 4.00 11.87 8.20
N SER A 58 4.76 12.33 9.19
CA SER A 58 6.18 11.99 9.36
C SER A 58 6.29 10.72 10.20
N GLY A 59 6.65 9.62 9.56
CA GLY A 59 6.71 8.31 10.20
C GLY A 59 6.48 7.20 9.20
N ARG A 60 7.02 6.02 9.52
CA ARG A 60 6.90 4.84 8.67
C ARG A 60 5.43 4.48 8.49
N CYS A 61 5.01 4.26 7.25
CA CYS A 61 3.69 3.75 6.92
C CYS A 61 3.80 2.53 6.00
N CYS A 62 2.96 1.54 6.25
CA CYS A 62 2.93 0.32 5.46
C CYS A 62 1.91 0.47 4.34
N LEU A 63 2.37 0.32 3.11
CA LEU A 63 1.58 0.30 1.90
C LEU A 63 1.38 -1.16 1.50
N SER A 64 0.15 -1.59 1.28
CA SER A 64 -0.17 -2.97 0.92
C SER A 64 -1.16 -3.06 -0.23
N TRP A 65 -1.13 -4.14 -1.01
CA TRP A 65 -2.13 -4.44 -2.03
C TRP A 65 -2.21 -5.95 -2.29
N PRO A 66 -3.39 -6.48 -2.63
CA PRO A 66 -3.55 -7.89 -2.92
C PRO A 66 -3.00 -8.21 -4.32
N LEU A 67 -2.51 -9.43 -4.49
CA LEU A 67 -2.05 -10.01 -5.74
C LEU A 67 -2.70 -11.38 -5.95
N THR A 68 -2.95 -11.68 -7.21
CA THR A 68 -3.25 -13.03 -7.69
C THR A 68 -1.98 -13.89 -7.70
N ASP A 69 -2.14 -15.22 -7.74
CA ASP A 69 -0.99 -16.13 -7.88
C ASP A 69 -0.19 -15.82 -9.18
N LYS A 70 -0.89 -15.47 -10.27
CA LYS A 70 -0.25 -15.10 -11.55
C LYS A 70 0.62 -13.84 -11.44
N GLU A 71 0.12 -12.79 -10.80
CA GLU A 71 0.89 -11.54 -10.63
C GLU A 71 2.10 -11.75 -9.73
N ARG A 72 1.94 -12.56 -8.67
CA ARG A 72 3.06 -12.96 -7.82
C ARG A 72 4.11 -13.74 -8.60
N ASP A 73 3.70 -14.71 -9.41
CA ASP A 73 4.63 -15.56 -10.18
C ASP A 73 5.35 -14.79 -11.28
N ALA A 74 4.71 -13.79 -11.88
CA ALA A 74 5.35 -12.88 -12.83
C ALA A 74 6.43 -12.01 -12.17
N GLY A 75 6.30 -11.70 -10.89
CA GLY A 75 7.31 -10.97 -10.11
C GLY A 75 7.37 -9.46 -10.35
N ASP A 76 6.65 -8.93 -11.35
CA ASP A 76 6.67 -7.50 -11.68
C ASP A 76 6.08 -6.60 -10.58
N TYR A 77 5.29 -7.17 -9.66
CA TYR A 77 4.82 -6.44 -8.47
C TYR A 77 5.98 -5.84 -7.67
N SER A 78 7.16 -6.48 -7.69
CA SER A 78 8.34 -6.01 -6.96
C SER A 78 8.92 -4.70 -7.50
N LYS A 79 8.59 -4.37 -8.76
CA LYS A 79 9.02 -3.15 -9.47
C LYS A 79 7.99 -2.02 -9.36
N ARG A 80 6.85 -2.24 -8.70
CA ARG A 80 5.77 -1.25 -8.57
C ARG A 80 6.24 0.04 -7.89
N PHE A 81 7.23 -0.08 -7.00
CA PHE A 81 7.82 1.04 -6.27
C PHE A 81 9.33 0.93 -6.25
N THR A 82 10.00 2.07 -6.46
CA THR A 82 11.45 2.21 -6.34
C THR A 82 11.78 2.96 -5.05
N LYS A 83 12.70 2.40 -4.26
CA LYS A 83 13.22 3.03 -3.05
C LYS A 83 13.77 4.44 -3.35
N GLY A 84 13.41 5.40 -2.49
CA GLY A 84 13.85 6.80 -2.58
C GLY A 84 13.05 7.65 -3.57
N GLN A 85 12.12 7.07 -4.32
CA GLN A 85 11.23 7.83 -5.18
C GLN A 85 9.95 8.26 -4.46
N ILE A 86 9.39 9.38 -4.93
CA ILE A 86 8.09 9.89 -4.50
C ILE A 86 7.06 9.49 -5.54
N TYR A 87 5.93 8.95 -5.08
CA TYR A 87 4.81 8.58 -5.92
C TYR A 87 3.55 9.32 -5.50
N ARG A 88 2.72 9.70 -6.47
CA ARG A 88 1.32 10.03 -6.22
C ARG A 88 0.47 8.78 -6.39
N ILE A 89 -0.27 8.41 -5.36
CA ILE A 89 -1.06 7.17 -5.31
C ILE A 89 -2.50 7.47 -4.89
N LYS A 90 -3.41 6.56 -5.24
CA LYS A 90 -4.69 6.41 -4.53
C LYS A 90 -4.54 5.33 -3.48
N ALA A 91 -4.96 5.64 -2.27
CA ALA A 91 -4.89 4.72 -1.15
C ALA A 91 -6.08 4.84 -0.21
N ARG A 92 -6.38 3.75 0.50
CA ARG A 92 -7.45 3.67 1.50
C ARG A 92 -6.86 3.47 2.87
N GLY A 93 -7.28 4.28 3.83
CA GLY A 93 -6.84 4.16 5.22
C GLY A 93 -7.38 2.90 5.89
N TRP A 94 -6.58 2.31 6.79
CA TRP A 94 -7.01 1.19 7.63
C TRP A 94 -8.16 1.59 8.58
N LYS A 95 -9.15 0.71 8.76
CA LYS A 95 -10.32 0.96 9.63
C LYS A 95 -10.15 0.52 11.08
N GLY A 96 -9.24 -0.42 11.34
CA GLY A 96 -9.04 -0.96 12.69
C GLY A 96 -8.27 -0.01 13.59
N ASP A 97 -8.05 -0.45 14.82
CA ASP A 97 -7.32 0.33 15.81
C ASP A 97 -5.89 0.67 15.38
N ALA A 98 -5.34 1.72 15.99
CA ALA A 98 -3.98 2.20 15.73
C ALA A 98 -2.96 1.06 15.93
N LEU A 99 -2.43 0.58 14.81
CA LEU A 99 -1.27 -0.30 14.80
C LEU A 99 0.00 0.54 15.09
N TYR A 100 1.11 -0.16 15.34
CA TYR A 100 2.42 0.49 15.56
C TYR A 100 2.80 1.45 14.41
N GLU A 101 2.36 1.17 13.19
CA GLU A 101 2.51 2.02 12.01
C GLU A 101 1.20 2.12 11.21
N PRO A 102 0.87 3.28 10.61
CA PRO A 102 -0.30 3.43 9.75
C PRO A 102 -0.26 2.46 8.57
N GLN A 103 -1.40 1.82 8.29
CA GLN A 103 -1.56 0.93 7.14
C GLN A 103 -2.47 1.52 6.07
N TRP A 104 -2.07 1.34 4.82
CA TRP A 104 -2.77 1.86 3.66
C TRP A 104 -2.89 0.80 2.58
N TYR A 105 -4.08 0.66 2.01
CA TYR A 105 -4.28 -0.16 0.83
C TYR A 105 -4.07 0.71 -0.42
N VAL A 106 -3.04 0.41 -1.20
CA VAL A 106 -2.76 1.08 -2.48
C VAL A 106 -3.65 0.51 -3.57
N THR A 107 -4.60 1.30 -4.07
CA THR A 107 -5.48 0.91 -5.17
C THR A 107 -4.86 1.22 -6.52
N GLU A 108 -4.19 2.37 -6.65
CA GLU A 108 -3.67 2.86 -7.93
C GLU A 108 -2.38 3.67 -7.72
N VAL A 109 -1.44 3.56 -8.67
CA VAL A 109 -0.30 4.49 -8.77
C VAL A 109 -0.63 5.47 -9.89
N LEU A 110 -0.74 6.76 -9.55
CA LEU A 110 -1.14 7.80 -10.49
C LEU A 110 0.06 8.42 -11.20
N GLU A 111 1.16 8.61 -10.47
CA GLU A 111 2.37 9.26 -10.99
C GLU A 111 3.61 8.77 -10.24
N GLU A 112 4.69 8.55 -10.98
CA GLU A 112 6.02 8.16 -10.47
C GLU A 112 6.99 9.34 -10.58
N GLY A 113 7.91 9.47 -9.62
CA GLY A 113 8.97 10.47 -9.67
C GLY A 113 8.49 11.91 -9.48
N VAL A 114 7.39 12.08 -8.74
CA VAL A 114 6.81 13.42 -8.47
C VAL A 114 7.83 14.24 -7.70
N PRO A 115 8.08 15.52 -8.06
CA PRO A 115 8.98 16.37 -7.27
C PRO A 115 8.45 16.53 -5.84
N CYS A 116 9.37 16.68 -4.89
CA CYS A 116 8.99 17.07 -3.54
C CYS A 116 8.32 18.46 -3.61
N PRO A 117 7.10 18.62 -3.04
CA PRO A 117 6.48 19.93 -2.91
C PRO A 117 7.32 20.90 -2.07
#